data_AF-A0A7J8P707-F1
#
_entry.id   AF-A0A7J8P707-F1
#
_cell.length_a   1.000
_cell.length_b   1.000
_cell.length_c   1.000
_cell.angle_alpha   90.00
_cell.angle_beta   90.00
_cell.angle_gamma   90.00
#
_symmetry.space_group_name_H-M   'P 1'
#
loop_
_entity.id
_entity.type
_entity.pdbx_description
1 polymer ?
#
loop_
_entity_poly.entity_id
_entity_poly.type
_entity_poly.pdbx_seq_one_letter_code
_entity_poly.pdbx_strand_id
1 'polypeptide(L)'
;MKDRSFPLNIESVMFGRVLHGVESVKRNALIIKQILRQIITSLKKIHDTGIVHRDVKPANIVVTKRGQIKLIDFGAATDLRIGKNYVPNRGLLDPDYCPPELYVLPEETPSPPPEPIAALLSPILWQLNSPDLFDMYSAGIVLLQMAIPSLRSPAYLKNFNSEIKAVQYDLNKWRDRTRLRPDFTILDLESGRGWDLATKLISERGSLRRGRLSAAAALRHPYFLLGGDQAAAVLSKFGF
;
A
#
# COMPACT_ATOMS: atom_id res chain seq x y z
N MET A 1 3.81 2.33 24.33
CA MET A 1 5.20 2.21 23.85
C MET A 1 5.90 3.53 24.16
N LYS A 2 6.98 3.52 24.96
CA LYS A 2 7.76 4.75 25.27
C LYS A 2 8.76 5.11 24.16
N ASP A 3 9.13 4.12 23.34
CA ASP A 3 10.02 4.29 22.19
C ASP A 3 9.24 4.61 20.90
N ARG A 4 9.64 5.68 20.22
CA ARG A 4 9.08 6.16 18.94
C ARG A 4 9.95 5.80 17.73
N SER A 5 10.97 4.95 17.90
CA SER A 5 11.91 4.52 16.84
C SER A 5 11.30 3.54 15.83
N PHE A 6 10.25 3.95 15.11
CA PHE A 6 9.65 3.09 14.07
C PHE A 6 10.64 2.82 12.92
N PRO A 7 10.81 1.56 12.48
CA PRO A 7 9.98 0.38 12.82
C PRO A 7 10.51 -0.51 13.97
N LEU A 8 11.69 -0.26 14.54
CA LEU A 8 12.30 -1.12 15.57
C LEU A 8 11.46 -1.23 16.84
N ASN A 9 10.75 -0.17 17.20
CA ASN A 9 9.88 -0.14 18.39
C ASN A 9 8.76 -1.18 18.39
N ILE A 10 8.43 -1.79 17.25
CA ILE A 10 7.43 -2.85 17.11
C ILE A 10 8.03 -4.20 16.69
N GLU A 11 9.36 -4.31 16.57
CA GLU A 11 10.01 -5.54 16.10
C GLU A 11 9.63 -6.77 16.93
N SER A 12 9.72 -6.66 18.26
CA SER A 12 9.38 -7.76 19.17
C SER A 12 7.91 -8.14 19.08
N VAL A 13 7.03 -7.21 18.77
CA VAL A 13 5.60 -7.47 18.54
C VAL A 13 5.39 -8.20 17.22
N MET A 14 6.12 -7.81 16.17
CA MET A 14 5.98 -8.40 14.82
C MET A 14 6.62 -9.79 14.70
N PHE A 15 7.73 -10.02 15.40
CA PHE A 15 8.52 -11.25 15.31
C PHE A 15 8.48 -12.12 16.57
N GLY A 16 7.91 -11.63 17.68
CA GLY A 16 7.95 -12.30 18.99
C GLY A 16 9.31 -12.19 19.70
N ARG A 17 10.31 -11.59 19.04
CA ARG A 17 11.70 -11.45 19.54
C ARG A 17 12.42 -10.33 18.79
N VAL A 18 13.60 -9.97 19.30
CA VAL A 18 14.57 -9.12 18.60
C VAL A 18 15.41 -9.97 17.65
N LEU A 19 15.64 -9.50 16.42
CA LEU A 19 16.45 -10.22 15.43
C LEU A 19 17.95 -9.94 15.66
N HIS A 20 18.54 -10.58 16.66
CA HIS A 20 19.96 -10.46 16.96
C HIS A 20 20.84 -10.94 15.79
N GLY A 21 22.03 -10.34 15.64
CA GLY A 21 22.98 -10.67 14.57
C GLY A 21 22.64 -10.12 13.18
N VAL A 22 21.48 -9.46 13.03
CA VAL A 22 21.09 -8.78 11.79
C VAL A 22 21.35 -7.28 11.92
N GLU A 23 21.97 -6.69 10.89
CA GLU A 23 22.20 -5.24 10.84
C GLU A 23 20.89 -4.45 10.95
N SER A 24 20.93 -3.28 11.61
CA SER A 24 19.76 -2.45 11.91
C SER A 24 18.91 -2.13 10.66
N VAL A 25 19.57 -1.78 9.55
CA VAL A 25 18.89 -1.45 8.29
C VAL A 25 18.14 -2.67 7.72
N LYS A 26 18.75 -3.86 7.76
CA LYS A 26 18.12 -5.11 7.32
C LYS A 26 16.96 -5.50 8.23
N ARG A 27 17.06 -5.27 9.54
CA ARG A 27 15.96 -5.46 10.49
C ARG A 27 14.78 -4.54 10.17
N ASN A 28 15.04 -3.25 9.94
CA ASN A 28 14.01 -2.31 9.50
C ASN A 28 13.29 -2.80 8.24
N ALA A 29 14.05 -3.21 7.23
CA ALA A 29 13.51 -3.74 5.99
C ALA A 29 12.64 -4.99 6.21
N LEU A 30 13.05 -5.92 7.07
CA LEU A 30 12.27 -7.11 7.42
C LEU A 30 10.95 -6.78 8.12
N ILE A 31 10.97 -5.83 9.06
CA ILE A 31 9.76 -5.39 9.77
C ILE A 31 8.78 -4.75 8.78
N ILE A 32 9.26 -3.83 7.93
CA ILE A 32 8.46 -3.15 6.90
C ILE A 32 7.89 -4.15 5.91
N LYS A 33 8.70 -5.09 5.41
CA LYS A 33 8.30 -6.18 4.51
C LYS A 33 7.17 -7.00 5.14
N GLN A 34 7.27 -7.33 6.43
CA GLN A 34 6.26 -8.09 7.16
C GLN A 34 4.95 -7.32 7.36
N ILE A 35 5.02 -6.01 7.66
CA ILE A 35 3.84 -5.14 7.81
C ILE A 35 3.13 -5.01 6.45
N LEU A 36 3.87 -4.64 5.40
CA LEU A 36 3.30 -4.46 4.06
C LEU A 36 2.65 -5.74 3.55
N ARG A 37 3.28 -6.91 3.76
CA ARG A 37 2.70 -8.19 3.36
C ARG A 37 1.34 -8.42 4.01
N GLN A 38 1.18 -8.09 5.30
CA GLN A 38 -0.10 -8.23 5.99
C GLN A 38 -1.15 -7.19 5.53
N ILE A 39 -0.74 -5.96 5.25
CA ILE A 39 -1.60 -4.92 4.66
C ILE A 39 -2.15 -5.42 3.32
N ILE A 40 -1.28 -5.79 2.38
CA ILE A 40 -1.69 -6.23 1.04
C ILE A 40 -2.50 -7.54 1.12
N THR A 41 -2.17 -8.46 2.04
CA THR A 41 -2.99 -9.66 2.27
C THR A 41 -4.40 -9.31 2.74
N SER A 42 -4.55 -8.31 3.61
CA SER A 42 -5.85 -7.85 4.08
C SER A 42 -6.65 -7.17 2.98
N LEU A 43 -5.99 -6.31 2.19
CA LEU A 43 -6.58 -5.68 1.01
C LEU A 43 -7.05 -6.72 0.00
N LYS A 44 -6.21 -7.71 -0.33
CA LYS A 44 -6.61 -8.82 -1.20
C LYS A 44 -7.90 -9.49 -0.73
N LYS A 45 -8.01 -9.81 0.57
CA LYS A 45 -9.23 -10.45 1.11
C LYS A 45 -10.48 -9.58 0.94
N ILE A 46 -10.36 -8.28 1.16
CA ILE A 46 -11.48 -7.34 1.01
C ILE A 46 -11.83 -7.17 -0.47
N HIS A 47 -10.82 -7.05 -1.33
CA HIS A 47 -10.96 -6.96 -2.78
C HIS A 47 -11.59 -8.21 -3.39
N ASP A 48 -11.23 -9.41 -2.93
CA ASP A 48 -11.84 -10.68 -3.35
C ASP A 48 -13.34 -10.74 -3.01
N THR A 49 -13.81 -9.92 -2.06
CA THR A 49 -15.24 -9.79 -1.74
C THR A 49 -15.93 -8.65 -2.51
N GLY A 50 -15.26 -7.96 -3.42
CA GLY A 50 -15.83 -6.85 -4.19
C GLY A 50 -15.90 -5.51 -3.45
N ILE A 51 -15.23 -5.40 -2.30
CA ILE A 51 -15.16 -4.18 -1.49
C ILE A 51 -13.84 -3.47 -1.76
N VAL A 52 -13.85 -2.13 -1.83
CA VAL A 52 -12.66 -1.27 -1.86
C VAL A 52 -12.67 -0.38 -0.63
N HIS A 53 -11.56 -0.30 0.11
CA HIS A 53 -11.49 0.38 1.39
C HIS A 53 -11.50 1.91 1.26
N ARG A 54 -10.76 2.45 0.28
CA ARG A 54 -10.66 3.86 -0.10
C ARG A 54 -10.06 4.84 0.91
N ASP A 55 -9.62 4.37 2.08
CA ASP A 55 -8.97 5.21 3.09
C ASP A 55 -7.83 4.46 3.77
N VAL A 56 -6.98 3.82 2.96
CA VAL A 56 -5.81 3.08 3.44
C VAL A 56 -4.70 4.08 3.79
N LYS A 57 -4.44 4.25 5.08
CA LYS A 57 -3.41 5.16 5.60
C LYS A 57 -2.90 4.70 6.96
N PRO A 58 -1.77 5.23 7.48
CA PRO A 58 -1.21 4.78 8.74
C PRO A 58 -2.19 4.87 9.93
N ALA A 59 -3.06 5.90 9.95
CA ALA A 59 -4.08 6.06 11.00
C ALA A 59 -5.11 4.92 11.03
N ASN A 60 -5.33 4.25 9.89
CA ASN A 60 -6.30 3.18 9.71
C ASN A 60 -5.64 1.78 9.73
N ILE A 61 -4.38 1.68 10.16
CA ILE A 61 -3.61 0.44 10.24
C ILE A 61 -3.23 0.20 11.71
N VAL A 62 -3.82 -0.83 12.31
CA VAL A 62 -3.59 -1.17 13.72
C VAL A 62 -2.74 -2.43 13.85
N VAL A 63 -1.72 -2.36 14.71
CA VAL A 63 -0.92 -3.51 15.13
C VAL A 63 -1.51 -4.08 16.42
N THR A 64 -1.93 -5.34 16.39
CA THR A 64 -2.38 -6.04 17.59
C THR A 64 -1.20 -6.46 18.47
N LYS A 65 -1.45 -6.78 19.75
CA LYS A 65 -0.44 -7.34 20.66
C LYS A 65 0.19 -8.65 20.16
N ARG A 66 -0.45 -9.33 19.20
CA ARG A 66 0.02 -10.58 18.57
C ARG A 66 0.77 -10.36 17.25
N GLY A 67 1.14 -9.12 16.91
CA GLY A 67 1.86 -8.80 15.66
C GLY A 67 1.02 -8.90 14.39
N GLN A 68 -0.32 -8.99 14.54
CA GLN A 68 -1.24 -8.97 13.41
C GLN A 68 -1.58 -7.54 13.03
N ILE A 69 -1.57 -7.25 11.73
CA ILE A 69 -2.07 -6.01 11.16
C ILE A 69 -3.57 -6.13 10.89
N LYS A 70 -4.33 -5.11 11.27
CA LYS A 70 -5.75 -4.97 10.95
C LYS A 70 -6.02 -3.61 10.31
N LEU A 71 -6.77 -3.61 9.23
CA LEU A 71 -7.37 -2.40 8.67
C LEU A 71 -8.61 -2.05 9.46
N ILE A 72 -8.77 -0.77 9.75
CA ILE A 72 -9.93 -0.20 10.45
C ILE A 72 -10.51 0.94 9.62
N ASP A 73 -11.70 1.40 10.02
CA ASP A 73 -12.42 2.51 9.37
C ASP A 73 -12.83 2.25 7.91
N PHE A 74 -13.98 1.57 7.77
CA PHE A 74 -14.63 1.33 6.48
C PHE A 74 -15.65 2.43 6.15
N GLY A 75 -15.59 3.61 6.79
CA GLY A 75 -16.55 4.70 6.57
C GLY A 75 -16.55 5.24 5.14
N ALA A 76 -15.41 5.15 4.45
CA ALA A 76 -15.26 5.52 3.04
C ALA A 76 -15.40 4.33 2.06
N ALA A 77 -15.53 3.10 2.57
CA ALA A 77 -15.50 1.90 1.76
C ALA A 77 -16.72 1.79 0.83
N THR A 78 -16.53 1.14 -0.30
CA THR A 78 -17.57 0.95 -1.31
C THR A 78 -17.68 -0.54 -1.63
N ASP A 79 -18.90 -1.06 -1.68
CA ASP A 79 -19.19 -2.43 -2.09
C ASP A 79 -19.76 -2.41 -3.51
N LEU A 80 -18.98 -2.91 -4.45
CA LEU A 80 -19.32 -2.89 -5.87
C LEU A 80 -20.27 -4.02 -6.27
N ARG A 81 -20.57 -4.97 -5.37
CA ARG A 81 -21.57 -6.03 -5.62
C ARG A 81 -22.99 -5.51 -5.49
N ILE A 82 -23.19 -4.60 -4.54
CA ILE A 82 -24.51 -4.01 -4.26
C ILE A 82 -24.77 -2.74 -5.07
N GLY A 83 -23.87 -2.38 -5.99
CA GLY A 83 -24.03 -1.19 -6.82
C GLY A 83 -24.09 0.12 -6.04
N LYS A 84 -23.60 0.17 -4.78
CA LYS A 84 -23.49 1.43 -4.07
C LYS A 84 -22.19 2.09 -4.46
N ASN A 85 -22.27 2.93 -5.49
CA ASN A 85 -21.19 3.83 -5.83
C ASN A 85 -21.21 5.02 -4.91
N TYR A 86 -19.99 5.45 -4.58
CA TYR A 86 -19.65 6.78 -4.13
C TYR A 86 -20.62 7.87 -4.62
N VAL A 87 -21.05 8.73 -3.70
CA VAL A 87 -21.73 9.98 -4.01
C VAL A 87 -20.64 11.04 -4.24
N PRO A 88 -20.50 11.62 -5.45
CA PRO A 88 -19.61 12.76 -5.68
C PRO A 88 -19.92 13.91 -4.71
N ASN A 89 -18.91 14.68 -4.30
CA ASN A 89 -18.97 15.79 -3.32
C ASN A 89 -19.07 15.42 -1.83
N ARG A 90 -19.03 14.13 -1.48
CA ARG A 90 -18.91 13.70 -0.08
C ARG A 90 -17.43 13.53 0.25
N GLY A 91 -16.83 14.56 0.85
CA GLY A 91 -15.39 14.70 1.17
C GLY A 91 -14.85 13.68 2.19
N LEU A 92 -15.00 12.39 1.90
CA LEU A 92 -14.62 11.25 2.75
C LEU A 92 -13.21 10.72 2.45
N LEU A 93 -12.55 11.23 1.42
CA LEU A 93 -11.23 10.77 1.02
C LEU A 93 -10.13 11.64 1.63
N ASP A 94 -9.02 10.99 2.01
CA ASP A 94 -7.81 11.67 2.46
C ASP A 94 -6.92 12.01 1.25
N PRO A 95 -6.78 13.30 0.89
CA PRO A 95 -6.09 13.70 -0.34
C PRO A 95 -4.62 13.30 -0.36
N ASP A 96 -4.00 13.08 0.80
CA ASP A 96 -2.58 12.75 0.89
C ASP A 96 -2.26 11.30 0.50
N TYR A 97 -3.28 10.43 0.46
CA TYR A 97 -3.16 9.01 0.14
C TYR A 97 -3.94 8.61 -1.12
N CYS A 98 -4.56 9.58 -1.80
CA CYS A 98 -5.38 9.34 -2.97
C CYS A 98 -4.54 9.19 -4.25
N PRO A 99 -4.88 8.23 -5.14
CA PRO A 99 -4.34 8.18 -6.49
C PRO A 99 -4.84 9.35 -7.36
N PRO A 100 -4.22 9.58 -8.54
CA PRO A 100 -4.69 10.59 -9.50
C PRO A 100 -6.15 10.41 -9.89
N GLU A 101 -6.57 9.16 -10.10
CA GLU A 101 -7.95 8.83 -10.43
C GLU A 101 -8.80 8.76 -9.15
N LEU A 102 -9.49 9.86 -8.86
CA LEU A 102 -10.35 9.99 -7.66
C LEU A 102 -11.63 9.15 -7.76
N TYR A 103 -11.95 8.65 -8.95
CA TYR A 103 -13.11 7.81 -9.20
C TYR A 103 -12.74 6.32 -9.23
N VAL A 104 -13.61 5.53 -8.59
CA VAL A 104 -13.52 4.06 -8.58
C VAL A 104 -14.15 3.47 -9.87
N LEU A 105 -15.02 4.24 -10.53
CA LEU A 105 -15.65 3.94 -11.82
C LEU A 105 -15.37 5.05 -12.85
N PRO A 106 -15.60 4.81 -14.15
CA PRO A 106 -15.40 5.79 -15.20
C PRO A 106 -16.24 7.06 -14.97
N GLU A 107 -15.69 8.21 -15.35
CA GLU A 107 -16.39 9.50 -15.33
C GLU A 107 -17.69 9.46 -16.16
N GLU A 108 -17.71 8.62 -17.19
CA GLU A 108 -18.84 8.39 -18.10
C GLU A 108 -20.02 7.64 -17.44
N THR A 109 -19.79 7.00 -16.29
CA THR A 109 -20.83 6.33 -15.48
C THR A 109 -20.89 6.93 -14.07
N PRO A 110 -21.44 8.15 -13.92
CA PRO A 110 -21.45 8.87 -12.64
C PRO A 110 -22.39 8.23 -11.60
N SER A 111 -23.33 7.38 -12.04
CA SER A 111 -24.23 6.60 -11.18
C SER A 111 -24.18 5.11 -11.53
N PRO A 112 -24.28 4.23 -10.52
CA PRO A 112 -24.42 2.79 -10.76
C PRO A 112 -25.75 2.51 -11.47
N PRO A 113 -25.81 1.49 -12.33
CA PRO A 113 -27.10 0.97 -12.77
C PRO A 113 -27.89 0.43 -11.55
N PRO A 114 -29.23 0.25 -11.66
CA PRO A 114 -30.06 -0.30 -10.59
C PRO A 114 -29.47 -1.57 -9.95
N GLU A 115 -29.66 -1.78 -8.63
CA GLU A 115 -28.98 -2.84 -7.85
C GLU A 115 -28.93 -4.23 -8.52
N PRO A 116 -30.01 -4.75 -9.14
CA PRO A 116 -29.95 -6.06 -9.81
C PRO A 116 -29.01 -6.07 -11.03
N ILE A 117 -28.96 -4.96 -11.76
CA ILE A 117 -28.12 -4.79 -12.95
C ILE A 117 -26.67 -4.52 -12.52
N ALA A 118 -26.44 -3.74 -11.47
CA ALA A 118 -25.11 -3.52 -10.91
C ALA A 118 -24.49 -4.80 -10.36
N ALA A 119 -25.27 -5.61 -9.63
CA ALA A 119 -24.82 -6.91 -9.14
C ALA A 119 -24.43 -7.85 -10.30
N LEU A 120 -25.23 -7.88 -11.36
CA LEU A 120 -24.95 -8.68 -12.56
C LEU A 120 -23.69 -8.22 -13.30
N LEU A 121 -23.49 -6.91 -13.44
CA LEU A 121 -22.34 -6.33 -14.16
C LEU A 121 -21.10 -6.16 -13.29
N SER A 122 -21.20 -6.38 -11.97
CA SER A 122 -20.12 -6.14 -11.00
C SER A 122 -18.79 -6.80 -11.39
N PRO A 123 -18.73 -8.08 -11.81
CA PRO A 123 -17.47 -8.69 -12.23
C PRO A 123 -16.86 -8.02 -13.47
N ILE A 124 -17.70 -7.56 -14.40
CA ILE A 124 -17.28 -6.88 -15.63
C ILE A 124 -16.75 -5.48 -15.29
N LEU A 125 -17.48 -4.72 -14.46
CA LEU A 125 -17.07 -3.40 -13.99
C LEU A 125 -15.76 -3.46 -13.21
N TRP A 126 -15.57 -4.50 -12.40
CA TRP A 126 -14.31 -4.72 -11.69
C TRP A 126 -13.15 -4.94 -12.66
N GLN A 127 -13.36 -5.76 -13.69
CA GLN A 127 -12.32 -6.08 -14.66
C GLN A 127 -11.99 -4.90 -15.59
N LEU A 128 -12.98 -4.09 -15.94
CA LEU A 128 -12.80 -2.90 -16.77
C LEU A 128 -12.10 -1.76 -16.02
N ASN A 129 -12.49 -1.53 -14.76
CA ASN A 129 -12.08 -0.32 -14.03
C ASN A 129 -10.95 -0.57 -13.02
N SER A 130 -10.72 -1.83 -12.65
CA SER A 130 -9.73 -2.25 -11.63
C SER A 130 -9.78 -1.35 -10.38
N PRO A 131 -10.95 -1.29 -9.72
CA PRO A 131 -11.24 -0.34 -8.63
C PRO A 131 -10.37 -0.58 -7.39
N ASP A 132 -9.90 -1.83 -7.21
CA ASP A 132 -8.94 -2.24 -6.17
C ASP A 132 -7.61 -1.53 -6.24
N LEU A 133 -7.21 -1.08 -7.44
CA LEU A 133 -5.96 -0.35 -7.64
C LEU A 133 -5.95 0.97 -6.86
N PHE A 134 -7.10 1.51 -6.46
CA PHE A 134 -7.17 2.67 -5.58
C PHE A 134 -6.41 2.42 -4.28
N ASP A 135 -6.77 1.35 -3.56
CA ASP A 135 -6.15 0.99 -2.28
C ASP A 135 -4.66 0.63 -2.43
N MET A 136 -4.29 0.10 -3.60
CA MET A 136 -2.90 -0.28 -3.89
C MET A 136 -1.98 0.93 -4.02
N TYR A 137 -2.48 2.06 -4.53
CA TYR A 137 -1.73 3.33 -4.51
C TYR A 137 -1.46 3.78 -3.08
N SER A 138 -2.51 3.82 -2.28
CA SER A 138 -2.43 4.23 -0.88
C SER A 138 -1.49 3.30 -0.09
N ALA A 139 -1.50 1.99 -0.37
CA ALA A 139 -0.52 1.05 0.18
C ALA A 139 0.93 1.35 -0.26
N GLY A 140 1.13 1.84 -1.48
CA GLY A 140 2.41 2.35 -1.97
C GLY A 140 2.90 3.57 -1.19
N ILE A 141 2.03 4.54 -0.92
CA ILE A 141 2.34 5.70 -0.07
C ILE A 141 2.72 5.25 1.35
N VAL A 142 1.97 4.30 1.92
CA VAL A 142 2.28 3.73 3.24
C VAL A 142 3.65 3.03 3.23
N LEU A 143 4.01 2.27 2.19
CA LEU A 143 5.34 1.69 2.03
C LEU A 143 6.43 2.78 2.04
N LEU A 144 6.25 3.85 1.25
CA LEU A 144 7.20 4.96 1.19
C LEU A 144 7.37 5.63 2.55
N GLN A 145 6.30 5.90 3.30
CA GLN A 145 6.39 6.49 4.65
C GLN A 145 7.06 5.56 5.67
N MET A 146 6.84 4.25 5.55
CA MET A 146 7.51 3.28 6.41
C MET A 146 9.02 3.28 6.16
N ALA A 147 9.44 3.30 4.89
CA ALA A 147 10.84 3.19 4.49
C ALA A 147 11.61 4.52 4.50
N ILE A 148 10.93 5.65 4.31
CA ILE A 148 11.52 6.99 4.20
C ILE A 148 10.98 7.86 5.34
N PRO A 149 11.73 8.03 6.45
CA PRO A 149 11.24 8.73 7.63
C PRO A 149 10.78 10.17 7.39
N SER A 150 11.37 10.90 6.43
CA SER A 150 10.98 12.27 6.11
C SER A 150 9.56 12.38 5.57
N LEU A 151 9.05 11.36 4.85
CA LEU A 151 7.68 11.32 4.31
C LEU A 151 6.59 11.14 5.39
N ARG A 152 6.98 10.88 6.65
CA ARG A 152 6.05 10.84 7.78
C ARG A 152 5.60 12.23 8.22
N SER A 153 6.31 13.29 7.79
CA SER A 153 5.92 14.68 8.01
C SER A 153 4.80 15.09 7.04
N PRO A 154 3.67 15.66 7.53
CA PRO A 154 2.59 16.13 6.66
C PRO A 154 3.05 17.13 5.60
N ALA A 155 3.95 18.05 5.97
CA ALA A 155 4.47 19.06 5.04
C ALA A 155 5.29 18.42 3.91
N TYR A 156 6.11 17.42 4.25
CA TYR A 156 6.98 16.74 3.29
C TYR A 156 6.16 15.80 2.39
N LEU A 157 5.14 15.14 2.94
CA LEU A 157 4.19 14.32 2.16
C LEU A 157 3.41 15.17 1.15
N LYS A 158 2.93 16.35 1.55
CA LYS A 158 2.24 17.27 0.65
C LYS A 158 3.14 17.74 -0.50
N ASN A 159 4.41 18.03 -0.20
CA ASN A 159 5.39 18.36 -1.22
C ASN A 159 5.65 17.18 -2.16
N PHE A 160 5.86 15.98 -1.61
CA PHE A 160 5.98 14.75 -2.40
C PHE A 160 4.78 14.55 -3.34
N ASN A 161 3.55 14.69 -2.86
CA ASN A 161 2.34 14.55 -3.67
C ASN A 161 2.28 15.58 -4.80
N SER A 162 2.83 16.77 -4.59
CA SER A 162 2.92 17.81 -5.61
C SER A 162 3.99 17.48 -6.65
N GLU A 163 5.16 17.02 -6.21
CA GLU A 163 6.29 16.64 -7.08
C GLU A 163 5.99 15.40 -7.92
N ILE A 164 5.40 14.35 -7.31
CA ILE A 164 5.09 13.09 -8.00
C ILE A 164 4.04 13.31 -9.08
N LYS A 165 3.06 14.19 -8.84
CA LYS A 165 2.10 14.63 -9.85
C LYS A 165 2.78 15.36 -11.02
N ALA A 166 3.75 16.21 -10.75
CA ALA A 166 4.50 16.95 -11.79
C ALA A 166 5.35 16.03 -12.69
N VAL A 167 5.66 14.81 -12.24
CA VAL A 167 6.38 13.79 -13.03
C VAL A 167 5.49 12.64 -13.48
N GLN A 168 4.16 12.82 -13.49
CA GLN A 168 3.19 11.81 -13.93
C GLN A 168 3.30 10.49 -13.16
N TYR A 169 3.47 10.60 -11.84
CA TYR A 169 3.55 9.49 -10.90
C TYR A 169 4.67 8.47 -11.17
N ASP A 170 5.73 8.91 -11.85
CA ASP A 170 6.95 8.15 -12.07
C ASP A 170 7.94 8.38 -10.92
N LEU A 171 8.07 7.38 -10.03
CA LEU A 171 8.99 7.46 -8.90
C LEU A 171 10.44 7.64 -9.32
N ASN A 172 10.87 7.08 -10.45
CA ASN A 172 12.26 7.20 -10.88
C ASN A 172 12.56 8.63 -11.29
N LYS A 173 11.67 9.26 -12.06
CA LYS A 173 11.77 10.69 -12.38
C LYS A 173 11.70 11.57 -11.14
N TRP A 174 10.88 11.20 -10.16
CA TRP A 174 10.81 11.93 -8.88
C TRP A 174 12.13 11.83 -8.11
N ARG A 175 12.71 10.63 -7.99
CA ARG A 175 13.99 10.38 -7.33
C ARG A 175 15.12 11.21 -7.93
N ASP A 176 15.15 11.36 -9.24
CA ASP A 176 16.18 12.14 -9.94
C ASP A 176 16.02 13.66 -9.76
N ARG A 177 14.78 14.13 -9.54
CA ARG A 177 14.45 15.58 -9.50
C ARG A 177 14.28 16.14 -8.09
N THR A 178 13.97 15.31 -7.11
CA THR A 178 13.64 15.78 -5.77
C THR A 178 14.84 16.43 -5.10
N ARG A 179 14.67 17.70 -4.70
CA ARG A 179 15.74 18.48 -4.06
C ARG A 179 15.96 18.08 -2.61
N LEU A 180 14.97 17.41 -2.02
CA LEU A 180 14.95 17.09 -0.60
C LEU A 180 15.75 15.83 -0.24
N ARG A 181 16.30 15.12 -1.25
CA ARG A 181 17.21 13.97 -1.17
C ARG A 181 16.92 13.03 0.02
N PRO A 182 15.75 12.36 0.03
CA PRO A 182 15.40 11.43 1.09
C PRO A 182 16.35 10.24 1.15
N ASP A 183 16.42 9.59 2.31
CA ASP A 183 17.14 8.33 2.49
C ASP A 183 16.36 7.16 1.86
N PHE A 184 16.93 6.56 0.82
CA PHE A 184 16.36 5.42 0.10
C PHE A 184 16.97 4.07 0.49
N THR A 185 17.89 4.04 1.46
CA THR A 185 18.71 2.87 1.78
C THR A 185 17.89 1.60 1.96
N ILE A 186 16.76 1.68 2.66
CA ILE A 186 15.86 0.52 2.89
C ILE A 186 15.24 0.00 1.58
N LEU A 187 14.84 0.88 0.67
CA LEU A 187 14.19 0.53 -0.59
C LEU A 187 15.19 -0.01 -1.64
N ASP A 188 16.44 0.44 -1.55
CA ASP A 188 17.53 0.04 -2.45
C ASP A 188 18.18 -1.31 -2.10
N LEU A 189 17.87 -1.87 -0.92
CA LEU A 189 18.31 -3.21 -0.54
C LEU A 189 17.86 -4.28 -1.55
N GLU A 190 18.61 -5.39 -1.58
CA GLU A 190 18.31 -6.55 -2.42
C GLU A 190 18.17 -6.21 -3.91
N SER A 191 19.05 -5.34 -4.41
CA SER A 191 19.02 -4.84 -5.80
C SER A 191 17.77 -3.99 -6.10
N GLY A 192 17.32 -3.18 -5.15
CA GLY A 192 16.23 -2.22 -5.36
C GLY A 192 14.83 -2.84 -5.44
N ARG A 193 14.62 -4.06 -4.92
CA ARG A 193 13.30 -4.73 -4.98
C ARG A 193 12.21 -3.95 -4.26
N GLY A 194 12.55 -3.25 -3.17
CA GLY A 194 11.61 -2.40 -2.44
C GLY A 194 11.20 -1.18 -3.27
N TRP A 195 12.18 -0.55 -3.92
CA TRP A 195 11.96 0.58 -4.82
C TRP A 195 11.11 0.21 -6.04
N ASP A 196 11.41 -0.93 -6.67
CA ASP A 196 10.67 -1.46 -7.81
C ASP A 196 9.20 -1.76 -7.45
N LEU A 197 8.95 -2.36 -6.28
CA LEU A 197 7.59 -2.56 -5.78
C LEU A 197 6.88 -1.22 -5.55
N ALA A 198 7.52 -0.25 -4.91
CA ALA A 198 6.93 1.06 -4.65
C ALA A 198 6.54 1.77 -5.96
N THR A 199 7.42 1.74 -6.97
CA THR A 199 7.15 2.31 -8.30
C THR A 199 5.89 1.70 -8.90
N LYS A 200 5.79 0.37 -8.88
CA LYS A 200 4.64 -0.37 -9.40
C LYS A 200 3.35 -0.20 -8.60
N LEU A 201 3.43 0.19 -7.32
CA LEU A 201 2.26 0.48 -6.49
C LEU A 201 1.73 1.89 -6.70
N ILE A 202 2.59 2.88 -7.00
CA ILE A 202 2.13 4.26 -7.15
C ILE A 202 1.95 4.72 -8.60
N SER A 203 2.33 3.88 -9.58
CA SER A 203 2.12 4.16 -11.00
C SER A 203 0.67 4.50 -11.34
N GLU A 204 0.44 5.29 -12.39
CA GLU A 204 -0.90 5.50 -12.95
C GLU A 204 -1.52 4.18 -13.44
N ARG A 205 -2.85 4.14 -13.54
CA ARG A 205 -3.54 3.04 -14.22
C ARG A 205 -3.26 3.15 -15.72
N GLY A 206 -2.31 2.36 -16.23
CA GLY A 206 -2.01 2.32 -17.66
C GLY A 206 -3.19 1.78 -18.47
N SER A 207 -3.44 2.35 -19.65
CA SER A 207 -4.48 1.94 -20.61
C SER A 207 -4.29 0.54 -21.22
N LEU A 208 -3.13 -0.10 -20.96
CA LEU A 208 -2.74 -1.41 -21.54
C LEU A 208 -2.22 -2.43 -20.50
N ARG A 209 -2.71 -2.36 -19.24
CA ARG A 209 -2.35 -3.29 -18.13
C ARG A 209 -0.86 -3.36 -17.75
N ARG A 210 0.03 -2.52 -18.31
CA ARG A 210 1.37 -2.22 -17.77
C ARG A 210 1.29 -1.09 -16.74
N GLY A 211 0.41 -1.25 -15.75
CA GLY A 211 0.07 -0.23 -14.76
C GLY A 211 0.18 -0.74 -13.34
N ARG A 212 -0.44 -0.01 -12.41
CA ARG A 212 -0.44 -0.30 -10.97
C ARG A 212 -0.75 -1.77 -10.65
N LEU A 213 -0.01 -2.37 -9.72
CA LEU A 213 -0.24 -3.77 -9.32
C LEU A 213 -1.49 -3.92 -8.46
N SER A 214 -2.29 -4.95 -8.75
CA SER A 214 -3.32 -5.45 -7.83
C SER A 214 -2.70 -6.12 -6.60
N ALA A 215 -3.49 -6.30 -5.54
CA ALA A 215 -3.01 -6.95 -4.31
C ALA A 215 -2.44 -8.36 -4.58
N ALA A 216 -3.09 -9.14 -5.46
CA ALA A 216 -2.63 -10.47 -5.85
C ALA A 216 -1.30 -10.44 -6.61
N ALA A 217 -1.11 -9.46 -7.50
CA ALA A 217 0.14 -9.32 -8.25
C ALA A 217 1.28 -8.81 -7.35
N ALA A 218 0.99 -7.86 -6.45
CA ALA A 218 1.95 -7.33 -5.49
C ALA A 218 2.47 -8.42 -4.53
N LEU A 219 1.60 -9.32 -4.03
CA LEU A 219 2.04 -10.43 -3.16
C LEU A 219 2.99 -11.43 -3.84
N ARG A 220 2.95 -11.52 -5.18
CA ARG A 220 3.89 -12.34 -5.97
C ARG A 220 5.19 -11.61 -6.31
N HIS A 221 5.34 -10.36 -5.90
CA HIS A 221 6.52 -9.56 -6.22
C HIS A 221 7.79 -10.12 -5.53
N PRO A 222 8.96 -10.11 -6.20
CA PRO A 222 10.22 -10.58 -5.62
C PRO A 222 10.64 -9.90 -4.30
N TYR A 223 10.09 -8.72 -4.00
CA TYR A 223 10.27 -8.05 -2.71
C TYR A 223 9.85 -8.91 -1.52
N PHE A 224 8.79 -9.72 -1.65
CA PHE A 224 8.31 -10.58 -0.56
C PHE A 224 9.06 -11.91 -0.46
N LEU A 225 9.96 -12.22 -1.39
CA LEU A 225 10.85 -13.35 -1.26
C LEU A 225 11.90 -13.04 -0.19
N LEU A 226 12.13 -13.98 0.71
CA LEU A 226 13.22 -13.91 1.68
C LEU A 226 14.47 -14.50 1.02
N GLY A 227 15.60 -13.78 1.07
CA GLY A 227 16.90 -14.38 0.76
C GLY A 227 17.25 -15.48 1.78
N GLY A 228 18.17 -16.40 1.44
CA GLY A 228 18.50 -17.57 2.28
C GLY A 228 18.81 -17.22 3.75
N ASP A 229 19.62 -16.20 3.99
CA ASP A 229 20.01 -15.78 5.34
C ASP A 229 18.86 -15.12 6.12
N GLN A 230 18.00 -14.37 5.42
CA GLN A 230 16.81 -13.77 6.01
C GLN A 230 15.74 -14.82 6.30
N ALA A 231 15.61 -15.81 5.41
CA ALA A 231 14.74 -16.95 5.59
C ALA A 231 15.18 -17.73 6.83
N ALA A 232 16.46 -18.01 7.04
CA ALA A 232 16.94 -18.67 8.26
C ALA A 232 16.62 -17.86 9.55
N ALA A 233 16.84 -16.54 9.52
CA ALA A 233 16.53 -15.65 10.65
C ALA A 233 15.03 -15.56 10.98
N VAL A 234 14.17 -15.65 9.95
CA VAL A 234 12.70 -15.57 10.09
C VAL A 234 12.06 -16.94 10.31
N LEU A 235 12.59 -18.01 9.71
CA LEU A 235 12.06 -19.39 9.70
C LEU A 235 12.53 -20.24 10.88
N SER A 236 13.55 -19.84 11.64
CA SER A 236 13.81 -20.43 12.97
C SER A 236 12.64 -20.24 13.96
N LYS A 237 11.57 -19.57 13.53
CA LYS A 237 10.22 -19.57 14.10
C LYS A 237 9.44 -20.90 13.94
N PHE A 238 9.80 -21.76 12.99
CA PHE A 238 9.05 -22.98 12.63
C PHE A 238 9.79 -24.28 12.95
N GLY A 239 10.97 -24.22 13.57
CA GLY A 239 11.64 -25.39 14.13
C GLY A 239 11.02 -25.73 15.48
N PHE A 240 10.49 -26.96 15.58
CA PHE A 240 10.24 -27.63 16.85
C PHE A 240 11.54 -27.75 17.66
#